data_AF-A0A6B1KTV2-F1
#
_entry.id   AF-A0A6B1KTV2-F1
#
_cell.length_a   1.000
_cell.length_b   1.000
_cell.length_c   1.000
_cell.angle_alpha   90.00
_cell.angle_beta   90.00
_cell.angle_gamma   90.00
#
_symmetry.space_group_name_H-M   'P 1'
#
loop_
_entity.id
_entity.type
_entity.pdbx_description
1 polymer ?
#
loop_
_entity_poly.entity_id
_entity_poly.type
_entity_poly.pdbx_seq_one_letter_code
_entity_poly.pdbx_strand_id
1 'polypeptide(L)' 'LWEASLFEEHDFRDIKISVKHNDPVVMIEAYKQLAAQCDYPLHLGVTEAGPAFQGTIKSAVAFGALLSQGIGDTI' A
#
# COMPACT_ATOMS: atom_id res chain seq x y z
N LEU A 1 9.17 7.84 2.44
CA LEU A 1 10.49 7.35 1.93
C LEU A 1 11.64 7.84 2.81
N TRP A 2 11.55 9.06 3.36
CA TRP A 2 12.49 9.53 4.37
C TRP A 2 12.64 8.55 5.57
N GLU A 3 11.53 7.95 6.01
CA GLU A 3 11.55 6.96 7.08
C GLU A 3 12.34 5.71 6.69
N ALA A 4 12.24 5.30 5.42
CA ALA A 4 12.98 4.14 4.91
C ALA A 4 14.49 4.44 4.86
N SER A 5 14.90 5.64 4.43
CA SER A 5 16.32 6.01 4.41
C SER A 5 16.93 6.04 5.81
N LEU A 6 16.18 6.45 6.83
CA LEU A 6 16.64 6.38 8.22
C LEU A 6 16.96 4.93 8.66
N PHE A 7 16.17 3.95 8.23
CA PHE A 7 16.47 2.53 8.53
C PHE A 7 17.72 2.06 7.79
N GLU A 8 17.90 2.48 6.53
CA GLU A 8 19.08 2.13 5.74
C GLU A 8 20.39 2.72 6.29
N GLU A 9 20.34 3.93 6.85
CA GLU A 9 21.47 4.56 7.55
C GLU A 9 21.97 3.71 8.73
N HIS A 10 21.11 2.85 9.28
CA HIS A 10 21.41 1.91 10.36
C HIS A 10 21.54 0.46 9.88
N ASP A 11 21.75 0.23 8.58
CA ASP A 11 21.88 -1.09 7.95
C ASP A 11 20.67 -2.02 8.16
N PHE A 12 19.49 -1.43 8.38
CA PHE A 12 18.24 -2.16 8.55
C PHE A 12 17.42 -2.13 7.26
N ARG A 13 17.49 -3.21 6.47
CA ARG A 13 16.88 -3.27 5.12
C ARG A 13 15.67 -4.19 5.00
N ASP A 14 15.42 -5.03 6.01
CA ASP A 14 14.31 -5.97 6.02
C ASP A 14 12.99 -5.28 6.40
N ILE A 15 12.52 -4.40 5.50
CA ILE A 15 11.31 -3.61 5.67
C ILE A 15 10.30 -3.85 4.55
N LYS A 16 9.04 -3.61 4.87
CA LYS A 16 7.93 -3.48 3.91
C LYS A 16 7.24 -2.15 4.17
N ILE A 17 6.70 -1.51 3.13
CA ILE A 17 6.02 -0.22 3.24
C ILE A 17 4.52 -0.40 3.01
N SER A 18 3.72 0.33 3.78
CA SER A 18 2.29 0.44 3.59
C SER A 18 1.86 1.89 3.72
N VAL A 19 1.05 2.37 2.77
CA VAL A 19 0.46 3.72 2.76
C VAL A 19 -1.06 3.58 2.73
N LYS A 20 -1.66 3.39 3.90
CA LYS A 20 -3.10 3.05 4.03
C LYS A 20 -3.96 4.29 4.04
N HIS A 21 -5.11 4.22 3.37
CA HIS A 21 -6.15 5.25 3.40
C HIS A 21 -7.54 4.60 3.34
N ASN A 22 -8.59 5.29 3.81
CA ASN A 22 -9.96 4.75 3.82
C ASN A 22 -10.72 4.95 2.50
N ASP A 23 -10.30 5.96 1.73
CA ASP A 23 -10.75 6.23 0.37
C ASP A 23 -9.93 5.37 -0.61
N PRO A 24 -10.57 4.46 -1.37
CA PRO A 24 -9.88 3.58 -2.30
C PRO A 24 -9.19 4.34 -3.43
N VAL A 25 -9.70 5.49 -3.88
CA VAL A 25 -9.08 6.28 -4.97
C VAL A 25 -7.77 6.88 -4.50
N VAL A 26 -7.78 7.50 -3.31
CA VAL A 26 -6.57 8.07 -2.70
C VAL A 26 -5.53 6.98 -2.44
N MET A 27 -5.98 5.83 -1.91
CA MET A 27 -5.10 4.69 -1.67
C MET A 27 -4.44 4.21 -2.97
N ILE A 28 -5.22 3.96 -4.03
CA ILE A 28 -4.68 3.50 -5.31
C ILE A 28 -3.60 4.46 -5.84
N GLU A 29 -3.88 5.75 -5.80
CA GLU A 29 -2.95 6.77 -6.30
C GLU A 29 -1.67 6.83 -5.45
N ALA A 30 -1.78 6.76 -4.13
CA ALA A 30 -0.64 6.74 -3.22
C ALA A 30 0.28 5.53 -3.47
N TYR A 31 -0.28 4.33 -3.65
CA TYR A 31 0.52 3.14 -3.95
C TYR A 31 1.17 3.19 -5.34
N LYS A 32 0.49 3.75 -6.35
CA LYS A 32 1.10 3.96 -7.68
C LYS A 32 2.29 4.90 -7.61
N GLN A 33 2.15 6.02 -6.91
CA GLN A 33 3.24 6.97 -6.73
C GLN A 33 4.40 6.37 -5.95
N LEU A 34 4.11 5.57 -4.92
CA LEU A 34 5.13 4.89 -4.13
C LEU A 34 5.88 3.83 -4.94
N ALA A 35 5.16 2.97 -5.68
CA ALA A 35 5.73 1.92 -6.53
C ALA A 35 6.60 2.50 -7.66
N ALA A 36 6.34 3.73 -8.11
CA ALA A 36 7.17 4.42 -9.08
C ALA A 36 8.47 5.02 -8.48
N GLN A 37 8.58 5.08 -7.15
CA GLN A 37 9.69 5.74 -6.45
C GLN A 37 10.60 4.79 -5.67
N CYS A 38 10.18 3.53 -5.42
CA CYS A 38 10.98 2.55 -4.70
C CYS A 38 10.62 1.11 -5.05
N ASP A 39 11.55 0.20 -4.74
CA ASP A 39 11.41 -1.24 -4.94
C ASP A 39 11.17 -2.01 -3.62
N TYR A 40 10.85 -1.32 -2.52
CA TYR A 40 10.53 -2.01 -1.25
C TYR A 40 9.22 -2.80 -1.42
N PRO A 41 9.10 -3.99 -0.80
CA PRO A 41 7.86 -4.74 -0.85
C PRO A 41 6.69 -3.94 -0.23
N LEU A 42 5.56 -3.94 -0.92
CA LEU A 42 4.38 -3.16 -0.58
C LEU A 42 3.32 -4.04 0.09
N HIS A 43 2.93 -3.69 1.32
CA HIS A 43 1.81 -4.30 2.01
C HIS A 43 0.55 -3.47 1.79
N LEU A 44 -0.37 -3.98 0.97
CA LEU A 44 -1.64 -3.32 0.68
C LEU A 44 -2.57 -3.39 1.89
N GLY A 45 -3.32 -2.32 2.14
CA GLY A 45 -4.34 -2.34 3.17
C GLY A 45 -5.21 -1.09 3.15
N VAL A 46 -6.51 -1.28 3.31
CA VAL A 46 -7.49 -0.19 3.53
C VAL A 46 -7.64 -0.01 5.03
N THR A 47 -7.56 1.24 5.51
CA THR A 47 -7.94 1.56 6.91
C THR A 47 -9.41 1.91 6.98
N GLU A 48 -10.08 1.65 8.10
CA GLU A 48 -11.47 2.07 8.32
C GLU A 48 -12.41 1.73 7.14
N ALA A 49 -12.32 0.49 6.64
CA ALA A 49 -13.05 0.07 5.45
C ALA A 49 -14.59 0.13 5.63
N GLY A 50 -15.06 0.23 6.87
CA GLY A 50 -16.47 0.30 7.24
C GLY A 50 -17.07 -1.07 7.55
N PRO A 51 -18.40 -1.19 7.60
CA PRO A 51 -19.09 -2.46 7.85
C PRO A 51 -18.71 -3.53 6.82
N ALA A 52 -18.85 -4.81 7.19
CA ALA A 52 -18.36 -5.94 6.40
C ALA A 52 -18.69 -5.84 4.89
N PHE A 53 -19.93 -5.50 4.52
CA PHE A 53 -20.32 -5.35 3.11
C PHE A 53 -19.56 -4.23 2.40
N GLN A 54 -19.56 -3.01 2.96
CA GLN A 54 -18.88 -1.86 2.37
C GLN A 54 -17.36 -2.04 2.37
N GLY A 55 -16.80 -2.57 3.46
CA GLY A 55 -15.38 -2.84 3.59
C GLY A 55 -14.90 -3.87 2.58
N THR A 56 -15.67 -4.95 2.38
CA THR A 56 -15.37 -5.95 1.35
C THR A 56 -15.32 -5.32 -0.03
N ILE A 57 -16.30 -4.49 -0.39
CA ILE A 57 -16.33 -3.81 -1.70
C ILE A 57 -15.14 -2.86 -1.84
N LYS A 58 -14.89 -1.98 -0.86
CA LYS A 58 -13.78 -1.01 -0.91
C LYS A 58 -12.43 -1.72 -1.06
N SER A 59 -12.17 -2.73 -0.24
CA SER A 59 -10.91 -3.49 -0.28
C SER A 59 -10.76 -4.24 -1.60
N ALA A 60 -11.79 -4.94 -2.06
CA ALA A 60 -11.72 -5.69 -3.33
C ALA A 60 -11.45 -4.77 -4.52
N VAL A 61 -12.10 -3.60 -4.58
CA VAL A 61 -11.90 -2.61 -5.66
C VAL A 61 -10.48 -2.04 -5.62
N ALA A 62 -10.00 -1.61 -4.45
CA ALA A 62 -8.66 -1.03 -4.31
C ALA A 62 -7.56 -2.05 -4.63
N PHE A 63 -7.66 -3.25 -4.06
CA PHE A 63 -6.65 -4.29 -4.26
C PHE A 63 -6.66 -4.82 -5.69
N GLY A 64 -7.84 -5.06 -6.28
CA GLY A 64 -7.94 -5.50 -7.67
C GLY A 64 -7.32 -4.48 -8.64
N ALA A 65 -7.56 -3.20 -8.43
CA ALA A 65 -6.95 -2.13 -9.24
C ALA A 65 -5.41 -2.12 -9.16
N LEU A 66 -4.83 -2.31 -7.98
CA LEU A 66 -3.37 -2.32 -7.80
C LEU A 66 -2.72 -3.62 -8.27
N LEU A 67 -3.28 -4.77 -7.86
CA LEU A 67 -2.74 -6.09 -8.21
C LEU A 67 -2.78 -6.37 -9.71
N SER A 68 -3.81 -5.87 -10.42
CA SER A 68 -3.87 -5.98 -11.89
C SER A 68 -2.76 -5.22 -12.63
N GLN A 69 -2.08 -4.29 -11.95
CA GLN A 69 -0.92 -3.55 -12.44
C GLN A 69 0.40 -4.11 -11.89
N GLY A 70 0.37 -5.22 -11.15
CA GLY A 70 1.54 -5.81 -10.50
C GLY A 70 2.02 -5.06 -9.25
N ILE A 71 1.17 -4.22 -8.65
CA ILE A 71 1.52 -3.44 -7.44
C ILE A 71 0.98 -4.15 -6.20
N GLY A 72 1.88 -4.57 -5.30
CA GLY A 72 1.57 -5.18 -4.02
C GLY A 72 2.17 -6.59 -3.85
N ASP A 73 2.81 -6.83 -2.71
CA ASP A 73 3.52 -8.07 -2.39
C ASP A 73 2.81 -8.88 -1.29
N THR A 74 1.92 -8.23 -0.55
CA THR A 74 1.01 -8.84 0.43
C THR A 74 -0.20 -7.94 0.61
N ILE A 75 -1.33 -8.52 1.01
CA ILE A 75 -2.54 -7.81 1.46
C ILE A 75 -2.71 -7.92 2.98
#